data_AF-A0A1B9G3L8-F1
#
_entry.id   AF-A0A1B9G3L8-F1
#
_cell.length_a   1.000
_cell.length_b   1.000
_cell.length_c   1.000
_cell.angle_alpha   90.00
_cell.angle_beta   90.00
_cell.angle_gamma   90.00
#
_symmetry.space_group_name_H-M   'P 1'
#
loop_
_entity.id
_entity.type
_entity.pdbx_description
1 polymer ?
#
loop_
_entity_poly.entity_id
_entity_poly.type
_entity_poly.pdbx_seq_one_letter_code
_entity_poly.pdbx_strand_id
1 'polypeptide(L)'
;MFSFDGIFVIYVLTPIQSGGLGLTASTSGILTSLFILSFILISPFLGPHLQSRLGFRNTLSTVTGIIPLEALMIPLGQYVARASPHSMVCRLAVLVLQGEMKCFHLMGWPMSDQLMISLFDSYPYLLATGSAMTSIVGTTCRAFSPGITG
;
A
#
# COMPACT_ATOMS: atom_id res chain seq x y z
N MET A 1 2.96 6.06 3.17
CA MET A 1 2.39 5.18 2.12
C MET A 1 3.51 4.47 1.35
N PHE A 2 4.53 5.16 0.82
CA PHE A 2 5.72 4.50 0.21
C PHE A 2 6.81 4.07 1.21
N SER A 3 6.73 4.56 2.44
CA SER A 3 7.42 4.08 3.64
C SER A 3 7.38 2.56 3.77
N PHE A 4 6.18 2.03 3.52
CA PHE A 4 5.88 0.61 3.65
C PHE A 4 6.57 -0.19 2.57
N ASP A 5 6.77 0.37 1.38
CA ASP A 5 7.47 -0.31 0.29
C ASP A 5 8.94 -0.51 0.65
N GLY A 6 9.58 0.50 1.24
CA GLY A 6 10.95 0.37 1.73
C GLY A 6 11.07 -0.72 2.80
N ILE A 7 10.26 -0.65 3.85
CA ILE A 7 10.27 -1.63 4.95
C ILE A 7 9.92 -3.04 4.41
N PHE A 8 8.95 -3.14 3.52
CA PHE A 8 8.50 -4.40 2.93
C PHE A 8 9.58 -5.02 2.06
N VAL A 9 10.25 -4.24 1.20
CA VAL A 9 11.38 -4.73 0.40
C VAL A 9 12.50 -5.23 1.30
N ILE A 10 12.84 -4.49 2.37
CA ILE A 10 13.84 -4.94 3.35
C ILE A 10 13.41 -6.28 3.98
N TYR A 11 12.17 -6.39 4.45
CA TYR A 11 11.62 -7.61 5.04
C TYR A 11 11.64 -8.80 4.05
N VAL A 12 11.24 -8.57 2.81
CA VAL A 12 11.16 -9.59 1.77
C VAL A 12 12.54 -10.12 1.39
N LEU A 13 13.54 -9.24 1.32
CA LEU A 13 14.92 -9.59 0.97
C LEU A 13 15.73 -10.13 2.15
N THR A 14 15.36 -9.79 3.39
CA THR A 14 16.06 -10.23 4.60
C THR A 14 16.06 -11.77 4.67
N PRO A 15 17.20 -12.43 4.99
CA PRO A 15 17.26 -13.87 5.13
C PRO A 15 16.27 -14.41 6.18
N ILE A 16 15.79 -15.64 5.96
CA ILE A 16 14.82 -16.30 6.86
C ILE A 16 15.37 -16.42 8.28
N GLN A 17 16.67 -16.68 8.43
CA GLN A 17 17.35 -16.78 9.72
C GLN A 17 17.25 -15.49 10.54
N SER A 18 17.19 -14.34 9.86
CA SER A 18 17.04 -13.02 10.48
C SER A 18 15.57 -12.60 10.64
N GLY A 19 14.63 -13.49 10.29
CA GLY A 19 13.19 -13.25 10.36
C GLY A 19 12.57 -12.62 9.11
N GLY A 20 13.28 -12.57 7.98
CA GLY A 20 12.71 -12.14 6.70
C GLY A 20 12.15 -13.29 5.85
N LEU A 21 11.86 -13.01 4.59
CA LEU A 21 11.35 -14.02 3.64
C LEU A 21 12.44 -14.68 2.79
N GLY A 22 13.64 -14.09 2.73
CA GLY A 22 14.79 -14.59 1.98
C GLY A 22 14.54 -14.67 0.47
N LEU A 23 13.65 -13.84 -0.07
CA LEU A 23 13.39 -13.81 -1.52
C LEU A 23 14.52 -13.08 -2.24
N THR A 24 14.75 -13.47 -3.49
CA THR A 24 15.69 -12.74 -4.35
C THR A 24 15.08 -11.43 -4.84
N ALA A 25 15.92 -10.45 -5.20
CA ALA A 25 15.47 -9.20 -5.80
C ALA A 25 14.63 -9.42 -7.08
N SER A 26 14.99 -10.42 -7.89
CA SER A 26 14.22 -10.81 -9.08
C SER A 26 12.81 -11.28 -8.71
N THR A 27 12.69 -12.20 -7.75
CA THR A 27 11.39 -12.70 -7.28
C THR A 27 10.54 -11.59 -6.67
N SER A 28 11.14 -10.72 -5.85
CA SER A 28 10.47 -9.57 -5.26
C SER A 28 9.95 -8.60 -6.34
N GLY A 29 10.74 -8.34 -7.38
CA GLY A 29 10.34 -7.52 -8.53
C GLY A 29 9.14 -8.10 -9.26
N ILE A 30 9.17 -9.41 -9.58
CA ILE A 30 8.05 -10.10 -10.25
C ILE A 30 6.77 -10.00 -9.41
N LEU A 31 6.85 -10.31 -8.11
CA LEU A 31 5.69 -10.24 -7.22
C LEU A 31 5.13 -8.83 -7.12
N THR A 32 6.00 -7.83 -7.02
CA THR A 32 5.59 -6.42 -6.99
C THR A 32 4.88 -6.03 -8.27
N SER A 33 5.40 -6.43 -9.44
CA SER A 33 4.74 -6.20 -10.72
C SER A 33 3.37 -6.89 -10.82
N LEU A 34 3.24 -8.12 -10.29
CA LEU A 34 1.97 -8.84 -10.25
C LEU A 34 0.93 -8.14 -9.36
N PHE A 35 1.33 -7.65 -8.18
CA PHE A 35 0.43 -6.89 -7.31
C PHE A 35 0.02 -5.55 -7.92
N ILE A 36 0.95 -4.84 -8.58
CA ILE A 36 0.60 -3.61 -9.30
C ILE A 36 -0.37 -3.90 -10.43
N LEU A 37 -0.16 -4.99 -11.17
CA LEU A 37 -1.08 -5.42 -12.22
C LEU A 37 -2.46 -5.75 -11.65
N SER A 38 -2.53 -6.50 -10.54
CA SER A 38 -3.82 -6.81 -9.89
C SER A 38 -4.53 -5.55 -9.45
N PHE A 39 -3.82 -4.59 -8.84
CA PHE A 39 -4.37 -3.28 -8.49
C PHE A 39 -4.93 -2.53 -9.71
N ILE A 40 -4.19 -2.43 -10.81
CA ILE A 40 -4.61 -1.73 -12.03
C ILE A 40 -5.88 -2.38 -12.61
N LEU A 41 -5.98 -3.71 -12.56
CA LEU A 41 -7.14 -4.44 -13.09
C LEU A 41 -8.37 -4.37 -12.18
N ILE A 42 -8.18 -4.40 -10.86
CA ILE A 42 -9.27 -4.52 -9.88
C ILE A 42 -9.81 -3.16 -9.44
N SER A 43 -8.94 -2.18 -9.20
CA SER A 43 -9.30 -0.89 -8.61
C SER A 43 -10.36 -0.10 -9.38
N PRO A 44 -10.41 -0.10 -10.74
CA PRO A 44 -11.45 0.62 -11.47
C PRO A 44 -12.86 0.08 -11.23
N PHE A 45 -13.00 -1.18 -10.82
CA PHE A 45 -14.29 -1.82 -10.55
C PHE A 45 -14.61 -1.80 -9.06
N LEU A 46 -13.64 -2.18 -8.23
CA LEU A 46 -13.83 -2.30 -6.78
C LEU A 46 -14.08 -0.93 -6.13
N GLY A 47 -13.38 0.12 -6.58
CA GLY A 47 -13.51 1.47 -6.02
C GLY A 47 -14.93 2.03 -6.15
N PRO A 48 -15.46 2.17 -7.38
CA PRO A 48 -16.83 2.62 -7.60
C PRO A 48 -17.87 1.71 -6.93
N HIS A 49 -17.65 0.39 -6.94
CA HIS A 49 -18.54 -0.54 -6.27
C HIS A 49 -18.65 -0.24 -4.76
N LEU A 50 -17.52 -0.10 -4.07
CA LEU A 50 -17.50 0.24 -2.64
C LEU A 50 -18.09 1.62 -2.38
N GLN A 51 -17.76 2.62 -3.20
CA GLN A 51 -18.33 3.97 -3.07
C GLN A 51 -19.85 3.96 -3.23
N SER A 52 -20.41 3.16 -4.15
CA SER A 52 -21.87 3.05 -4.33
C SER A 52 -22.59 2.41 -3.13
N ARG A 53 -21.89 1.53 -2.39
CA ARG A 53 -22.46 0.78 -1.26
C ARG A 53 -22.26 1.46 0.09
N LEU A 54 -21.08 2.02 0.33
CA LEU A 54 -20.69 2.57 1.63
C LEU A 54 -20.73 4.11 1.64
N GLY A 55 -20.73 4.75 0.47
CA GLY A 55 -20.52 6.18 0.31
C GLY A 55 -19.04 6.56 0.31
N PHE A 56 -18.71 7.68 -0.33
CA PHE A 56 -17.33 8.12 -0.54
C PHE A 56 -16.51 8.21 0.75
N ARG A 57 -17.03 8.89 1.78
CA ARG A 57 -16.34 9.11 3.06
C ARG A 57 -16.01 7.80 3.78
N ASN A 58 -16.97 6.89 3.84
CA ASN A 58 -16.78 5.60 4.51
C ASN A 58 -15.81 4.72 3.74
N THR A 59 -15.90 4.69 2.40
CA THR A 59 -14.93 3.96 1.57
C THR A 59 -13.52 4.50 1.79
N LEU A 60 -13.33 5.83 1.78
CA LEU A 60 -12.02 6.45 2.01
C LEU A 60 -11.48 6.10 3.40
N SER A 61 -12.33 6.14 4.43
CA SER A 61 -11.95 5.74 5.79
C SER A 61 -11.59 4.26 5.88
N THR A 62 -12.27 3.38 5.16
CA THR A 62 -12.00 1.94 5.17
C THR A 62 -10.68 1.61 4.48
N VAL A 63 -10.43 2.17 3.29
CA VAL A 63 -9.19 1.91 2.54
C VAL A 63 -7.97 2.54 3.22
N THR A 64 -8.12 3.68 3.90
CA THR A 64 -7.01 4.26 4.68
C THR A 64 -6.86 3.62 6.06
N GLY A 65 -7.97 3.18 6.66
CA GLY A 65 -8.00 2.52 7.97
C GLY A 65 -7.37 1.13 7.99
N ILE A 66 -7.09 0.52 6.84
CA ILE A 66 -6.39 -0.78 6.77
C ILE A 66 -4.87 -0.66 6.93
N ILE A 67 -4.30 0.54 6.80
CA ILE A 67 -2.85 0.78 6.87
C ILE A 67 -2.22 0.27 8.18
N PRO A 68 -2.81 0.48 9.38
CA PRO A 68 -2.27 -0.09 10.62
C PRO A 68 -2.27 -1.63 10.61
N LEU A 69 -3.30 -2.25 10.02
CA LEU A 69 -3.38 -3.71 9.92
C LEU A 69 -2.30 -4.26 8.97
N GLU A 70 -2.07 -3.58 7.84
CA GLU A 70 -0.97 -3.90 6.93
C GLU A 70 0.39 -3.77 7.63
N ALA A 71 0.57 -2.77 8.51
CA ALA A 71 1.77 -2.64 9.34
C ALA A 71 2.01 -3.82 10.26
N LEU A 72 0.95 -4.35 10.84
CA LEU A 72 1.02 -5.53 11.70
C LEU A 72 1.27 -6.81 10.91
N MET A 73 1.04 -6.84 9.59
CA MET A 73 1.38 -7.98 8.75
C MET A 73 2.89 -8.24 8.67
N ILE A 74 3.73 -7.21 8.81
CA ILE A 74 5.19 -7.36 8.80
C ILE A 74 5.67 -8.17 10.02
N PRO A 75 5.42 -7.76 11.28
CA PRO A 75 5.83 -8.55 12.44
C PRO A 75 5.13 -9.91 12.49
N LEU A 76 3.89 -10.03 12.01
CA LEU A 76 3.23 -11.33 11.86
C LEU A 76 3.98 -12.24 10.87
N GLY A 77 4.41 -11.69 9.74
CA GLY A 77 5.22 -12.41 8.75
C GLY A 77 6.58 -12.83 9.32
N GLN A 78 7.23 -11.94 10.07
CA GLN A 78 8.48 -12.26 10.78
C GLN A 78 8.28 -13.38 11.81
N TYR A 79 7.16 -13.37 12.55
CA TYR A 79 6.80 -14.42 13.49
C TYR A 79 6.57 -15.76 12.78
N VAL A 80 5.79 -15.77 11.69
CA VAL A 80 5.53 -16.97 10.87
C VAL A 80 6.82 -17.53 10.26
N ALA A 81 7.72 -16.66 9.80
CA ALA A 81 9.02 -17.06 9.27
C ALA A 81 9.89 -17.78 10.31
N ARG A 82 9.82 -17.36 11.59
CA ARG A 82 10.54 -17.98 12.71
C ARG A 82 9.87 -19.25 13.23
N ALA A 83 8.55 -19.26 13.36
CA ALA A 83 7.79 -20.38 13.90
C ALA A 83 7.71 -21.58 12.94
N SER A 84 7.69 -21.30 11.63
CA SER A 84 7.49 -22.30 10.58
C SER A 84 8.52 -22.15 9.45
N PRO A 85 9.83 -22.33 9.73
CA PRO A 85 10.90 -22.06 8.76
C PRO A 85 10.83 -22.91 7.50
N HIS A 86 10.24 -24.10 7.58
CA HIS A 86 10.05 -25.01 6.44
C HIS A 86 8.72 -24.83 5.71
N SER A 87 7.76 -24.08 6.27
CA SER A 87 6.46 -23.89 5.63
C SER A 87 6.52 -22.73 4.64
N MET A 88 6.77 -23.05 3.38
CA MET A 88 6.69 -22.07 2.28
C MET A 88 5.27 -21.53 2.10
N VAL A 89 4.25 -22.38 2.29
CA VAL A 89 2.84 -22.01 2.11
C VAL A 89 2.41 -20.92 3.09
N CYS A 90 2.75 -21.03 4.38
CA CYS A 90 2.36 -20.02 5.38
C CYS A 90 3.00 -18.67 5.08
N ARG A 91 4.26 -18.67 4.64
CA ARG A 91 4.99 -17.44 4.27
C ARG A 91 4.41 -16.77 3.03
N LEU A 92 4.07 -17.56 2.02
CA LEU A 92 3.39 -17.06 0.83
C LEU A 92 1.99 -16.52 1.14
N ALA A 93 1.23 -17.18 2.01
CA ALA A 93 -0.10 -16.72 2.41
C ALA A 93 -0.03 -15.34 3.08
N VAL A 94 0.91 -15.14 4.00
CA VAL A 94 1.14 -13.83 4.64
C VAL A 94 1.55 -12.78 3.62
N LEU A 95 2.44 -13.12 2.70
CA LEU A 95 2.91 -12.22 1.64
C LEU A 95 1.78 -11.79 0.70
N VAL A 96 0.94 -12.72 0.27
CA VAL A 96 -0.23 -12.45 -0.58
C VAL A 96 -1.24 -11.59 0.17
N LEU A 97 -1.56 -11.93 1.42
CA LEU A 97 -2.50 -11.15 2.22
C LEU A 97 -2.01 -9.70 2.39
N GLN A 98 -0.72 -9.53 2.70
CA GLN A 98 -0.10 -8.21 2.81
C GLN A 98 -0.13 -7.45 1.48
N GLY A 99 0.18 -8.11 0.36
CA GLY A 99 0.14 -7.52 -0.97
C GLY A 99 -1.26 -7.04 -1.37
N GLU A 100 -2.28 -7.85 -1.09
CA GLU A 100 -3.68 -7.47 -1.38
C GLU A 100 -4.19 -6.35 -0.46
N MET A 101 -3.81 -6.35 0.83
CA MET A 101 -4.09 -5.24 1.74
C MET A 101 -3.45 -3.93 1.27
N LYS A 102 -2.23 -4.01 0.73
CA LYS A 102 -1.55 -2.89 0.09
C LYS A 102 -2.32 -2.40 -1.14
N CYS A 103 -2.69 -3.30 -2.05
CA CYS A 103 -3.49 -2.96 -3.22
C CYS A 103 -4.81 -2.28 -2.82
N PHE A 104 -5.45 -2.77 -1.76
CA PHE A 104 -6.67 -2.17 -1.21
C PHE A 104 -6.43 -0.77 -0.63
N HIS A 105 -5.36 -0.57 0.15
CA HIS A 105 -5.03 0.76 0.66
C HIS A 105 -4.72 1.76 -0.46
N LEU A 106 -4.11 1.29 -1.56
CA LEU A 106 -3.62 2.14 -2.65
C LEU A 106 -4.77 2.86 -3.36
N MET A 107 -5.98 2.32 -3.26
CA MET A 107 -7.21 2.97 -3.71
C MET A 107 -7.49 4.29 -2.98
N GLY A 108 -6.95 4.48 -1.78
CA GLY A 108 -7.02 5.74 -1.05
C GLY A 108 -6.35 6.91 -1.77
N TRP A 109 -5.37 6.64 -2.64
CA TRP A 109 -4.69 7.69 -3.42
C TRP A 109 -5.63 8.36 -4.42
N PRO A 110 -6.18 7.66 -5.44
CA PRO A 110 -7.08 8.29 -6.41
C PRO A 110 -8.34 8.85 -5.75
N MET A 111 -8.79 8.28 -4.63
CA MET A 111 -9.89 8.85 -3.85
C MET A 111 -9.51 10.16 -3.16
N SER A 112 -8.31 10.28 -2.61
CA SER A 112 -7.81 11.55 -2.08
C SER A 112 -7.74 12.62 -3.17
N ASP A 113 -7.32 12.26 -4.38
CA ASP A 113 -7.28 13.17 -5.52
C ASP A 113 -8.70 13.64 -5.91
N GLN A 114 -9.68 12.72 -5.94
CA GLN A 114 -11.10 13.06 -6.15
C GLN A 114 -11.63 14.05 -5.10
N LEU A 115 -11.28 13.85 -3.83
CA LEU A 115 -11.66 14.77 -2.75
C LEU A 115 -11.02 16.15 -2.93
N MET A 116 -9.75 16.21 -3.32
CA MET A 116 -9.07 17.48 -3.58
C MET A 116 -9.69 18.23 -4.74
N ILE A 117 -10.03 17.54 -5.83
CA ILE A 117 -10.69 18.15 -6.99
C ILE A 117 -12.04 18.75 -6.58
N SER A 118 -12.85 18.01 -5.81
CA SER A 118 -14.18 18.49 -5.42
C SER A 118 -14.16 19.71 -4.49
N LEU A 119 -13.09 19.90 -3.70
CA LEU A 119 -12.90 21.11 -2.91
C LEU A 119 -12.73 22.37 -3.78
N PHE A 120 -12.28 22.23 -5.02
CA PHE A 120 -12.06 23.34 -5.96
C PHE A 120 -13.15 23.47 -7.02
N ASP A 121 -14.25 22.70 -6.95
CA ASP A 121 -15.36 22.80 -7.91
C ASP A 121 -15.94 24.23 -7.96
N SER A 122 -15.94 24.95 -6.84
CA SER A 122 -16.38 26.34 -6.75
C SER A 122 -15.30 27.37 -7.13
N TYR A 123 -14.03 26.96 -7.24
CA TYR A 123 -12.88 27.83 -7.49
C TYR A 123 -11.89 27.18 -8.48
N PRO A 124 -12.29 26.97 -9.75
CA PRO A 124 -11.52 26.18 -10.72
C PRO A 124 -10.14 26.77 -11.03
N TYR A 125 -9.96 28.08 -10.87
CA TYR A 125 -8.67 28.75 -11.06
C TYR A 125 -7.62 28.36 -9.99
N LEU A 126 -8.05 27.82 -8.84
CA LEU A 126 -7.16 27.31 -7.79
C LEU A 126 -6.82 25.82 -7.94
N LEU A 127 -7.49 25.10 -8.84
CA LEU A 127 -7.34 23.65 -9.01
C LEU A 127 -5.88 23.26 -9.28
N ALA A 128 -5.20 23.98 -10.18
CA ALA A 128 -3.81 23.71 -10.52
C ALA A 128 -2.87 23.89 -9.30
N THR A 129 -3.07 24.97 -8.54
CA THR A 129 -2.30 25.26 -7.33
C THR A 129 -2.57 24.21 -6.24
N GLY A 130 -3.82 23.84 -6.02
CA GLY A 130 -4.20 22.81 -5.04
C GLY A 130 -3.63 21.43 -5.37
N SER A 131 -3.69 21.02 -6.64
CA SER A 131 -3.07 19.77 -7.12
C SER A 131 -1.55 19.79 -6.98
N ALA A 132 -0.90 20.94 -7.25
CA ALA A 132 0.54 21.10 -7.06
C ALA A 132 0.93 20.97 -5.58
N MET A 133 0.20 21.61 -4.66
CA MET A 133 0.46 21.49 -3.21
C MET A 133 0.31 20.03 -2.74
N THR A 134 -0.74 19.34 -3.17
CA THR A 134 -0.97 17.91 -2.84
C THR A 134 0.18 17.04 -3.34
N SER A 135 0.66 17.30 -4.55
CA SER A 135 1.81 16.59 -5.14
C SER A 135 3.12 16.85 -4.38
N ILE A 136 3.35 18.09 -3.94
CA ILE A 136 4.51 18.45 -3.11
C ILE A 136 4.47 17.70 -1.79
N VAL A 137 3.34 17.71 -1.08
CA VAL A 137 3.17 17.00 0.20
C VAL A 137 3.39 15.49 -0.01
N GLY A 138 2.76 14.92 -1.03
CA GLY A 138 2.91 13.50 -1.37
C GLY A 138 4.36 13.13 -1.66
N THR A 139 5.08 13.94 -2.44
CA THR A 139 6.49 13.72 -2.80
C THR A 139 7.42 13.90 -1.61
N THR A 140 7.15 14.90 -0.77
CA THR A 140 7.90 15.15 0.48
C THR A 140 7.81 13.94 1.41
N CYS A 141 6.59 13.45 1.67
CA CYS A 141 6.37 12.25 2.47
C CYS A 141 7.09 11.02 1.89
N ARG A 142 7.15 10.89 0.56
CA ARG A 142 7.92 9.82 -0.10
C ARG A 142 9.43 9.95 0.11
N ALA A 143 9.97 11.16 -0.01
CA ALA A 143 11.41 11.40 0.10
C ALA A 143 11.93 11.19 1.53
N PHE A 144 11.21 11.66 2.54
CA PHE A 144 11.65 11.58 3.93
C PHE A 144 11.37 10.23 4.57
N SER A 145 10.36 9.50 4.11
CA SER A 145 9.93 8.33 4.85
C SER A 145 10.97 7.22 4.99
N PRO A 146 11.76 6.86 3.95
CA PRO A 146 12.82 5.87 4.11
C PRO A 146 13.82 6.25 5.20
N GLY A 147 14.14 7.54 5.35
CA GLY A 147 15.06 8.03 6.38
C GLY A 147 14.48 8.04 7.80
N ILE A 148 13.16 7.96 7.95
CA ILE A 148 12.49 7.80 9.26
C ILE A 148 12.38 6.32 9.64
N THR A 149 12.20 5.45 8.64
CA THR A 149 11.90 4.02 8.85
C THR A 149 13.11 3.10 8.79
N GLY A 150 14.22 3.55 8.19
CA GLY A 150 15.50 2.83 8.12
C GLY A 150 16.41 3.18 9.28
#